data_AF-A0A316SAY6-F1
#
_entry.id   AF-A0A316SAY6-F1
#
_cell.length_a   1.000
_cell.length_b   1.000
_cell.length_c   1.000
_cell.angle_alpha   90.00
_cell.angle_beta   90.00
_cell.angle_gamma   90.00
#
_symmetry.space_group_name_H-M   'P 1'
#
loop_
_entity.id
_entity.type
_entity.pdbx_description
1 polymer ?
#
loop_
_entity_poly.entity_id
_entity_poly.type
_entity_poly.pdbx_seq_one_letter_code
_entity_poly.pdbx_strand_id
1 'polypeptide(L)'
;MFYQQKIIKVGDKMGLGLYIAYRKIKNNLTSLSEHVERNVIKLYEIKKVRNKKRKNLYAKLTDEQKRAIDKFYLKNWGEKIPYNWHQLYTSFTGNFDEKYFPDFLYSSLLERIWNTERYKYALEDKNLLPLICQNINGVVTPKLLVSCVNGLLRDEHYNIINEEIALDILKNYNEVFVKPSIGTCSGNGCKKIRTEKISINVLKKIYNGNFSIQEIIKNHKVLKDLYPYGVNTFRVISYIWNDKINLCPVALRLGKDKNYLDNVHAGGISVGVKESGELMPYAFTEFQEKFSCHPDTKVVFNDYLIPQYKRILESVKLLHANIPYLGIIHWDITIDENNNIVVVEANTYDGSIWLPQFATGRSLFGDDTAGILQMLRKYK
;
A
#
# COMPACT_ATOMS: atom_id res chain seq x y z
N MET A 1 29.69 5.85 16.08
CA MET A 1 31.16 5.64 16.16
C MET A 1 31.63 5.67 17.62
N PHE A 2 31.10 4.82 18.53
CA PHE A 2 31.49 4.84 19.95
C PHE A 2 31.36 3.51 20.72
N TYR A 3 31.31 2.35 20.04
CA TYR A 3 31.21 1.04 20.71
C TYR A 3 32.22 0.00 20.19
N GLN A 4 33.40 0.43 19.76
CA GLN A 4 34.44 -0.48 19.22
C GLN A 4 35.83 -0.30 19.84
N GLN A 5 35.98 0.44 20.94
CA GLN A 5 37.27 0.60 21.62
C GLN A 5 37.22 0.04 23.04
N LYS A 6 37.17 -1.29 23.15
CA LYS A 6 37.79 -2.04 24.24
C LYS A 6 37.53 -3.52 24.02
N ILE A 7 38.46 -4.13 23.30
CA ILE A 7 38.98 -5.49 23.41
C ILE A 7 39.68 -5.68 22.07
N ILE A 8 41.01 -5.85 22.11
CA ILE A 8 41.84 -6.64 21.21
C ILE A 8 43.29 -6.27 21.53
N LYS A 9 43.90 -7.06 22.42
CA LYS A 9 45.35 -7.18 22.55
C LYS A 9 45.81 -8.19 21.50
N VAL A 10 46.53 -7.71 20.48
CA VAL A 10 47.62 -8.32 19.67
C VAL A 10 47.49 -9.77 19.12
N GLY A 11 46.43 -10.53 19.40
CA GLY A 11 46.17 -11.87 18.81
C GLY A 11 45.19 -11.88 17.62
N ASP A 12 44.64 -10.74 17.20
CA ASP A 12 43.36 -10.70 16.46
C ASP A 12 43.41 -10.10 15.04
N LYS A 13 44.61 -9.93 14.46
CA LYS A 13 44.75 -9.45 13.07
C LYS A 13 44.24 -10.46 12.04
N MET A 14 44.42 -11.76 12.29
CA MET A 14 43.97 -12.83 11.39
C MET A 14 42.44 -13.00 11.45
N GLY A 15 41.85 -12.90 12.65
CA GLY A 15 40.39 -12.92 12.85
C GLY A 15 39.71 -11.71 12.20
N LEU A 16 40.27 -10.51 12.36
CA LEU A 16 39.76 -9.30 11.68
C LEU A 16 39.89 -9.41 10.15
N GLY A 17 41.00 -9.93 9.64
CA GLY A 17 41.20 -10.15 8.20
C GLY A 17 40.19 -11.14 7.59
N LEU A 18 39.96 -12.27 8.26
CA LEU A 18 38.94 -13.26 7.87
C LEU A 18 37.53 -12.68 7.93
N TYR A 19 37.21 -11.89 8.95
CA TYR A 19 35.91 -11.23 9.09
C TYR A 19 35.65 -10.21 7.97
N ILE A 20 36.66 -9.41 7.60
CA ILE A 20 36.58 -8.45 6.49
C ILE A 20 36.38 -9.20 5.16
N ALA A 21 37.14 -10.28 4.92
CA ALA A 21 36.99 -11.11 3.73
C ALA A 21 35.59 -11.73 3.63
N TYR A 22 35.08 -12.29 4.74
CA TYR A 22 33.71 -12.81 4.84
C TYR A 22 32.67 -11.74 4.51
N ARG A 23 32.78 -10.54 5.09
CA ARG A 23 31.85 -9.44 4.79
C ARG A 23 31.90 -9.01 3.33
N LYS A 24 33.08 -8.98 2.71
CA LYS A 24 33.23 -8.65 1.29
C LYS A 24 32.55 -9.69 0.40
N ILE A 25 32.76 -10.98 0.67
CA ILE A 25 32.10 -12.08 -0.07
C ILE A 25 30.58 -11.99 0.11
N LYS A 26 30.10 -11.83 1.34
CA LYS A 26 28.67 -11.70 1.66
C LYS A 26 28.05 -10.53 0.89
N ASN A 27 28.68 -9.35 0.92
CA ASN A 27 28.18 -8.17 0.20
C ASN A 27 28.12 -8.39 -1.31
N ASN A 28 29.13 -9.04 -1.90
CA ASN A 28 29.13 -9.37 -3.33
C ASN A 28 27.99 -10.34 -3.70
N LEU A 29 27.77 -11.38 -2.89
CA LEU A 29 26.67 -12.33 -3.10
C LEU A 29 25.30 -11.65 -2.96
N THR A 30 25.14 -10.79 -1.95
CA THR A 30 23.91 -10.00 -1.77
C THR A 30 23.66 -9.09 -2.97
N SER A 31 24.69 -8.35 -3.43
CA SER A 31 24.56 -7.48 -4.61
C SER A 31 24.19 -8.25 -5.88
N LEU A 32 24.76 -9.44 -6.08
CA LEU A 32 24.41 -10.30 -7.21
C LEU A 32 22.96 -10.79 -7.10
N SER A 33 22.55 -11.25 -5.91
CA SER A 33 21.17 -11.68 -5.63
C SER A 33 20.17 -10.56 -5.92
N GLU A 34 20.43 -9.35 -5.43
CA GLU A 34 19.61 -8.17 -5.70
C GLU A 34 19.57 -7.84 -7.20
N HIS A 35 20.69 -7.92 -7.91
CA HIS A 35 20.69 -7.69 -9.36
C HIS A 35 19.82 -8.70 -10.11
N VAL A 36 19.90 -9.99 -9.77
CA VAL A 36 19.07 -11.04 -10.37
C VAL A 36 17.59 -10.79 -10.05
N GLU A 37 17.26 -10.53 -8.79
CA GLU A 37 15.88 -10.31 -8.34
C GLU A 37 15.23 -9.11 -9.04
N ARG A 38 15.96 -7.99 -9.17
CA ARG A 38 15.50 -6.81 -9.91
C ARG A 38 15.16 -7.14 -11.36
N ASN A 39 16.00 -7.92 -12.04
CA ASN A 39 15.73 -8.33 -13.42
C ASN A 39 14.51 -9.24 -13.52
N VAL A 40 14.35 -10.19 -12.58
CA VAL A 40 13.17 -11.07 -12.54
C VAL A 40 11.89 -10.26 -12.35
N ILE A 41 11.85 -9.33 -11.40
CA ILE A 41 10.69 -8.46 -11.14
C ILE A 41 10.38 -7.60 -12.37
N LYS A 42 11.41 -7.00 -12.99
CA LYS A 42 11.25 -6.20 -14.22
C LYS A 42 10.60 -7.02 -15.33
N LEU A 43 11.07 -8.25 -15.57
CA LEU A 43 10.52 -9.15 -16.57
C LEU A 43 9.08 -9.57 -16.23
N TYR A 44 8.80 -9.82 -14.94
CA TYR A 44 7.47 -10.13 -14.46
C TYR A 44 6.48 -9.00 -14.75
N GLU A 45 6.81 -7.75 -14.41
CA GLU A 45 5.94 -6.59 -14.66
C GLU A 45 5.74 -6.33 -16.16
N ILE A 46 6.78 -6.50 -16.98
CA ILE A 46 6.66 -6.42 -18.45
C ILE A 46 5.72 -7.51 -18.98
N LYS A 47 5.82 -8.74 -18.49
CA LYS A 47 4.94 -9.85 -18.90
C LYS A 47 3.51 -9.61 -18.45
N LYS A 48 3.31 -9.10 -17.23
CA LYS A 48 2.01 -8.79 -16.64
C LYS A 48 1.27 -7.72 -17.46
N VAL A 49 1.92 -6.59 -17.77
CA VAL A 49 1.28 -5.53 -18.56
C VAL A 49 0.96 -6.03 -19.98
N ARG A 50 1.84 -6.84 -20.59
CA ARG A 50 1.65 -7.41 -21.94
C ARG A 50 0.70 -8.60 -22.01
N ASN A 51 0.12 -9.04 -20.89
CA ASN A 51 -0.86 -10.12 -20.91
C ASN A 51 -2.03 -9.77 -21.84
N LYS A 52 -2.56 -10.78 -22.57
CA LYS A 52 -3.65 -10.62 -23.54
C LYS A 52 -4.84 -9.83 -22.98
N LYS A 53 -5.24 -10.07 -21.73
CA LYS A 53 -6.35 -9.35 -21.08
C LYS A 53 -6.10 -7.84 -21.01
N ARG A 54 -4.89 -7.42 -20.60
CA ARG A 54 -4.51 -6.01 -20.47
C ARG A 54 -4.20 -5.36 -21.81
N LYS A 55 -3.60 -6.09 -22.74
CA LYS A 55 -3.28 -5.59 -24.08
C LYS A 55 -4.53 -5.14 -24.85
N ASN A 56 -5.66 -5.81 -24.65
CA ASN A 56 -6.94 -5.43 -25.25
C ASN A 56 -7.51 -4.11 -24.71
N LEU A 57 -6.99 -3.61 -23.59
CA LEU A 57 -7.45 -2.37 -22.95
C LEU A 57 -6.71 -1.13 -23.43
N TYR A 58 -5.58 -1.29 -24.15
CA TYR A 58 -4.67 -0.20 -24.45
C TYR A 58 -5.28 0.91 -25.29
N ALA A 59 -5.07 2.16 -24.87
CA ALA A 59 -5.30 3.32 -25.72
C ALA A 59 -4.31 3.35 -26.89
N LYS A 60 -4.76 3.87 -28.04
CA LYS A 60 -3.89 4.21 -29.16
C LYS A 60 -3.23 5.55 -28.89
N LEU A 61 -1.92 5.55 -28.66
CA LEU A 61 -1.15 6.78 -28.52
C LEU A 61 -0.84 7.39 -29.89
N THR A 62 -0.93 8.71 -29.99
CA THR A 62 -0.46 9.48 -31.15
C THR A 62 1.06 9.46 -31.23
N ASP A 63 1.63 9.80 -32.39
CA ASP A 63 3.08 9.88 -32.54
C ASP A 63 3.68 11.05 -31.77
N GLU A 64 2.91 12.11 -31.52
CA GLU A 64 3.29 13.20 -30.63
C GLU A 64 3.40 12.73 -29.18
N GLN A 65 2.42 11.97 -28.69
CA GLN A 65 2.43 11.39 -27.35
C GLN A 65 3.62 10.44 -27.15
N LYS A 66 3.91 9.57 -28.14
CA LYS A 66 5.10 8.69 -28.08
C LYS A 66 6.40 9.50 -28.05
N ARG A 67 6.52 10.56 -28.86
CA ARG A 67 7.67 11.47 -28.87
C ARG A 67 7.82 12.20 -27.52
N ALA A 68 6.72 12.58 -26.87
CA ALA A 68 6.75 13.19 -25.54
C ALA A 68 7.30 12.21 -24.48
N ILE A 69 6.81 10.96 -24.46
CA ILE A 69 7.33 9.90 -23.58
C ILE A 69 8.82 9.70 -23.82
N ASP A 70 9.22 9.48 -25.07
CA ASP A 70 10.62 9.25 -25.44
C ASP A 70 11.51 10.40 -25.00
N LYS A 71 11.11 11.65 -25.27
CA LYS A 71 11.86 12.85 -24.87
C LYS A 71 12.01 12.92 -23.36
N PHE A 72 10.94 12.69 -22.61
CA PHE A 72 10.94 12.76 -21.16
C PHE A 72 11.83 11.69 -20.53
N TYR A 73 11.67 10.43 -20.94
CA TYR A 73 12.44 9.30 -20.40
C TYR A 73 13.88 9.28 -20.90
N LEU A 74 14.19 9.65 -22.14
CA LEU A 74 15.58 9.80 -22.57
C LEU A 74 16.29 10.89 -21.76
N LYS A 75 15.63 12.04 -21.52
CA LYS A 75 16.22 13.14 -20.74
C LYS A 75 16.44 12.79 -19.27
N ASN A 76 15.48 12.11 -18.63
CA ASN A 76 15.50 11.91 -17.17
C ASN A 76 15.88 10.49 -16.71
N TRP A 77 15.61 9.46 -17.52
CA TRP A 77 15.95 8.05 -17.25
C TRP A 77 17.10 7.50 -18.12
N GLY A 78 17.29 8.01 -19.34
CA GLY A 78 18.51 7.80 -20.14
C GLY A 78 18.34 6.74 -21.22
N GLU A 79 17.17 6.13 -21.26
CA GLU A 79 16.73 5.21 -22.28
C GLU A 79 15.22 5.41 -22.49
N LYS A 80 14.76 4.97 -23.65
CA LYS A 80 13.33 4.85 -23.91
C LYS A 80 12.75 3.71 -23.08
N ILE A 81 11.47 3.80 -22.76
CA ILE A 81 10.73 2.76 -22.05
C ILE A 81 9.60 2.20 -22.93
N PRO A 82 9.09 1.00 -22.64
CA PRO A 82 7.90 0.51 -23.32
C PRO A 82 6.68 1.39 -23.02
N TYR A 83 5.89 1.72 -24.04
CA TYR A 83 4.69 2.57 -23.90
C TYR A 83 3.50 1.88 -23.22
N ASN A 84 3.63 0.61 -22.84
CA ASN A 84 2.53 -0.23 -22.38
C ASN A 84 1.75 0.38 -21.20
N TRP A 85 2.46 0.99 -20.24
CA TRP A 85 1.85 1.65 -19.08
C TRP A 85 1.12 2.93 -19.46
N HIS A 86 1.73 3.80 -20.27
CA HIS A 86 1.08 5.00 -20.79
C HIS A 86 -0.18 4.67 -21.59
N GLN A 87 -0.12 3.65 -22.44
CA GLN A 87 -1.27 3.15 -23.18
C GLN A 87 -2.38 2.67 -22.23
N LEU A 88 -2.02 1.87 -21.23
CA LEU A 88 -2.97 1.29 -20.28
C LEU A 88 -3.62 2.36 -19.40
N TYR A 89 -2.86 3.27 -18.80
CA TYR A 89 -3.41 4.27 -17.88
C TYR A 89 -4.25 5.30 -18.63
N THR A 90 -3.80 5.74 -19.83
CA THR A 90 -4.56 6.67 -20.68
C THR A 90 -5.92 6.10 -21.05
N SER A 91 -6.05 4.79 -21.27
CA SER A 91 -7.33 4.19 -21.67
C SER A 91 -8.45 4.22 -20.62
N PHE A 92 -8.15 4.47 -19.34
CA PHE A 92 -9.20 4.57 -18.31
C PHE A 92 -9.93 5.91 -18.38
N THR A 93 -9.18 7.01 -18.28
CA THR A 93 -9.75 8.37 -18.21
C THR A 93 -9.74 9.09 -19.55
N GLY A 94 -8.95 8.64 -20.52
CA GLY A 94 -8.61 9.39 -21.73
C GLY A 94 -7.48 10.41 -21.52
N ASN A 95 -7.07 10.65 -20.28
CA ASN A 95 -6.03 11.64 -19.97
C ASN A 95 -4.64 11.04 -20.19
N PHE A 96 -3.88 11.67 -21.06
CA PHE A 96 -2.48 11.35 -21.31
C PHE A 96 -1.57 12.18 -20.39
N ASP A 97 -0.57 11.51 -19.80
CA ASP A 97 0.51 12.15 -19.04
C ASP A 97 1.81 11.44 -19.42
N GLU A 98 2.78 12.17 -20.01
CA GLU A 98 4.07 11.59 -20.37
C GLU A 98 4.87 11.11 -19.16
N LYS A 99 4.55 11.61 -17.96
CA LYS A 99 5.22 11.30 -16.69
C LYS A 99 4.62 10.09 -15.98
N TYR A 100 3.60 9.41 -16.54
CA TYR A 100 3.11 8.15 -15.95
C TYR A 100 4.27 7.23 -15.58
N PHE A 101 4.28 6.75 -14.35
CA PHE A 101 5.38 5.99 -13.76
C PHE A 101 5.11 4.48 -13.90
N PRO A 102 5.93 3.74 -14.68
CA PRO A 102 5.73 2.32 -14.92
C PRO A 102 5.96 1.45 -13.68
N ASP A 103 5.11 0.44 -13.49
CA ASP A 103 5.27 -0.54 -12.41
C ASP A 103 6.64 -1.24 -12.43
N PHE A 104 7.22 -1.49 -13.61
CA PHE A 104 8.53 -2.15 -13.67
C PHE A 104 9.64 -1.31 -13.05
N LEU A 105 9.65 0.02 -13.23
CA LEU A 105 10.65 0.90 -12.60
C LEU A 105 10.41 1.02 -11.10
N TYR A 106 9.14 0.95 -10.69
CA TYR A 106 8.76 1.02 -9.30
C TYR A 106 9.20 -0.23 -8.54
N SER A 107 8.63 -1.39 -8.89
CA SER A 107 8.82 -2.64 -8.15
C SER A 107 10.24 -3.18 -8.29
N SER A 108 10.89 -2.99 -9.44
CA SER A 108 12.25 -3.50 -9.65
C SER A 108 13.34 -2.58 -9.10
N LEU A 109 13.03 -1.35 -8.69
CA LEU A 109 14.08 -0.39 -8.34
C LEU A 109 13.66 0.59 -7.25
N LEU A 110 12.69 1.46 -7.51
CA LEU A 110 12.36 2.57 -6.60
C LEU A 110 11.96 2.10 -5.21
N GLU A 111 11.02 1.15 -5.13
CA GLU A 111 10.50 0.66 -3.85
C GLU A 111 11.62 0.07 -2.98
N ARG A 112 12.58 -0.64 -3.59
CA ARG A 112 13.70 -1.27 -2.87
C ARG A 112 14.70 -0.25 -2.33
N ILE A 113 14.92 0.84 -3.08
CA ILE A 113 15.83 1.92 -2.66
C ILE A 113 15.20 2.71 -1.51
N TRP A 114 13.90 2.98 -1.61
CA TRP A 114 13.18 3.79 -0.62
C TRP A 114 12.77 2.99 0.62
N ASN A 115 12.43 1.72 0.46
CA ASN A 115 12.00 0.83 1.53
C ASN A 115 12.94 -0.36 1.62
N THR A 116 14.03 -0.20 2.38
CA THR A 116 15.01 -1.28 2.56
C THR A 116 14.35 -2.53 3.18
N GLU A 117 14.87 -3.73 2.86
CA GLU A 117 14.37 -5.02 3.38
C GLU A 117 14.20 -5.01 4.91
N ARG A 118 15.13 -4.37 5.63
CA ARG A 118 15.09 -4.26 7.09
C ARG A 118 13.82 -3.59 7.59
N TYR A 119 13.42 -2.48 6.96
CA TYR A 119 12.31 -1.67 7.44
C TYR A 119 10.99 -2.13 6.85
N LYS A 120 10.95 -2.54 5.58
CA LYS A 120 9.69 -2.91 4.93
C LYS A 120 9.01 -4.10 5.63
N TYR A 121 9.76 -5.15 5.98
CA TYR A 121 9.21 -6.31 6.70
C TYR A 121 9.02 -6.05 8.20
N ALA A 122 9.85 -5.22 8.82
CA ALA A 122 9.68 -4.92 10.24
C ALA A 122 8.41 -4.07 10.50
N LEU A 123 8.06 -3.20 9.56
CA LEU A 123 6.97 -2.23 9.70
C LEU A 123 5.69 -2.65 8.94
N GLU A 124 5.66 -3.83 8.30
CA GLU A 124 4.44 -4.35 7.66
C GLU A 124 3.43 -4.91 8.68
N ASP A 125 3.88 -5.28 9.88
CA ASP A 125 3.03 -5.96 10.86
C ASP A 125 1.90 -5.02 11.30
N LYS A 126 0.68 -5.42 10.96
CA LYS A 126 -0.54 -4.65 11.25
C LYS A 126 -0.75 -4.40 12.75
N ASN A 127 -0.12 -5.18 13.63
CA ASN A 127 -0.16 -4.95 15.07
C ASN A 127 0.64 -3.72 15.51
N LEU A 128 1.53 -3.19 14.67
CA LEU A 128 2.28 -1.96 14.94
C LEU A 128 1.51 -0.69 14.55
N LEU A 129 0.42 -0.81 13.79
CA LEU A 129 -0.37 0.35 13.35
C LEU A 129 -0.84 1.25 14.51
N PRO A 130 -1.28 0.73 15.68
CA PRO A 130 -1.70 1.61 16.76
C PRO A 130 -0.53 2.42 17.33
N LEU A 131 0.69 1.89 17.33
CA LEU A 131 1.91 2.63 17.69
C LEU A 131 2.20 3.74 16.69
N ILE A 132 2.03 3.46 15.38
CA ILE A 132 2.22 4.44 14.31
C ILE A 132 1.18 5.57 14.39
N CYS A 133 -0.04 5.28 14.85
CA CYS A 133 -1.12 6.27 14.99
C CYS A 133 -1.01 7.13 16.26
N GLN A 134 -0.07 6.84 17.17
CA GLN A 134 0.04 7.58 18.44
C GLN A 134 0.30 9.07 18.20
N ASN A 135 -0.23 9.90 19.11
CA ASN A 135 -0.06 11.35 19.13
C ASN A 135 -0.66 12.10 17.93
N ILE A 136 -1.56 11.49 17.17
CA ILE A 136 -2.29 12.17 16.08
C ILE A 136 -3.78 12.20 16.43
N ASN A 137 -4.29 13.38 16.77
CA ASN A 137 -5.68 13.55 17.20
C ASN A 137 -6.67 13.14 16.08
N GLY A 138 -7.67 12.32 16.44
CA GLY A 138 -8.68 11.85 15.51
C GLY A 138 -8.18 10.84 14.47
N VAL A 139 -6.97 10.28 14.64
CA VAL A 139 -6.45 9.18 13.84
C VAL A 139 -6.35 7.93 14.70
N VAL A 140 -6.99 6.85 14.27
CA VAL A 140 -7.10 5.61 15.03
C VAL A 140 -6.89 4.40 14.13
N THR A 141 -6.75 3.23 14.72
CA THR A 141 -6.90 1.95 14.02
C THR A 141 -8.28 1.36 14.35
N PRO A 142 -8.75 0.33 13.64
CA PRO A 142 -9.90 -0.45 14.09
C PRO A 142 -9.64 -0.95 15.52
N LYS A 143 -10.67 -0.93 16.37
CA LYS A 143 -10.53 -1.34 17.76
C LYS A 143 -10.09 -2.80 17.83
N LEU A 144 -8.88 -3.01 18.31
CA LEU A 144 -8.31 -4.33 18.54
C LEU A 144 -9.01 -4.95 19.75
N LEU A 145 -9.46 -6.19 19.63
CA LEU A 145 -10.05 -6.94 20.75
C LEU A 145 -9.05 -7.95 21.30
N VAL A 146 -8.45 -8.72 20.39
CA VAL A 146 -7.42 -9.71 20.70
C VAL A 146 -6.39 -9.71 19.58
N SER A 147 -5.10 -9.71 19.91
CA SER A 147 -4.04 -10.00 18.95
C SER A 147 -3.27 -11.26 19.33
N CYS A 148 -2.64 -11.88 18.34
CA CYS A 148 -1.69 -12.96 18.52
C CYS A 148 -0.43 -12.60 17.75
N VAL A 149 0.72 -12.53 18.43
CA VAL A 149 2.02 -12.28 17.82
C VAL A 149 3.00 -13.34 18.32
N ASN A 150 3.62 -14.07 17.40
CA ASN A 150 4.49 -15.18 17.73
C ASN A 150 3.84 -16.18 18.73
N GLY A 151 2.53 -16.43 18.56
CA GLY A 151 1.76 -17.34 19.42
C GLY A 151 1.31 -16.77 20.77
N LEU A 152 1.77 -15.58 21.16
CA LEU A 152 1.38 -14.88 22.39
C LEU A 152 0.09 -14.10 22.15
N LEU A 153 -0.95 -14.42 22.93
CA LEU A 153 -2.22 -13.69 22.90
C LEU A 153 -2.12 -12.43 23.75
N ARG A 154 -2.74 -11.35 23.26
CA ARG A 154 -2.80 -10.07 23.97
C ARG A 154 -4.17 -9.41 23.84
N ASP A 155 -4.55 -8.66 24.87
CA ASP A 155 -5.75 -7.81 24.87
C ASP A 155 -5.55 -6.49 24.08
N GLU A 156 -6.53 -5.59 24.15
CA GLU A 156 -6.50 -4.27 23.50
C GLU A 156 -5.42 -3.32 24.05
N HIS A 157 -4.91 -3.61 25.25
CA HIS A 157 -3.85 -2.87 25.93
C HIS A 157 -2.48 -3.53 25.80
N TYR A 158 -2.38 -4.60 25.00
CA TYR A 158 -1.18 -5.40 24.80
C TYR A 158 -0.72 -6.22 26.01
N ASN A 159 -1.56 -6.40 27.04
CA ASN A 159 -1.27 -7.31 28.13
C ASN A 159 -1.36 -8.76 27.64
N ILE A 160 -0.44 -9.62 28.10
CA ILE A 160 -0.48 -11.05 27.75
C ILE A 160 -1.69 -11.70 28.43
N ILE A 161 -2.48 -12.42 27.66
CA ILE A 161 -3.68 -13.14 28.12
C ILE A 161 -3.64 -14.61 27.73
N ASN A 162 -4.47 -15.42 28.36
CA ASN A 162 -4.70 -16.82 27.97
C ASN A 162 -5.93 -16.94 27.04
N GLU A 163 -6.19 -18.16 26.54
CA GLU A 163 -7.31 -18.42 25.63
C GLU A 163 -8.69 -18.17 26.27
N GLU A 164 -8.85 -18.47 27.56
CA GLU A 164 -10.11 -18.26 28.28
C GLU A 164 -10.47 -16.78 28.36
N ILE A 165 -9.53 -15.92 28.76
CA ILE A 165 -9.70 -14.47 28.79
C ILE A 165 -9.97 -13.93 27.39
N ALA A 166 -9.23 -14.42 26.38
CA ALA A 166 -9.45 -14.00 24.99
C ALA A 166 -10.88 -14.33 24.52
N LEU A 167 -11.39 -15.53 24.81
CA LEU A 167 -12.77 -15.89 24.48
C LEU A 167 -13.77 -15.06 25.28
N ASP A 168 -13.49 -14.75 26.54
CA ASP A 168 -14.38 -13.92 27.37
C ASP A 168 -14.54 -12.50 26.83
N ILE A 169 -13.43 -11.87 26.39
CA ILE A 169 -13.46 -10.57 25.70
C ILE A 169 -14.38 -10.64 24.47
N LEU A 170 -14.25 -11.71 23.68
CA LEU A 170 -14.98 -11.87 22.41
C LEU A 170 -16.47 -12.14 22.61
N LYS A 171 -16.91 -12.70 23.74
CA LYS A 171 -18.35 -12.96 24.02
C LYS A 171 -19.20 -11.69 24.03
N ASN A 172 -18.59 -10.53 24.29
CA ASN A 172 -19.29 -9.24 24.31
C ASN A 172 -19.65 -8.73 22.89
N TYR A 173 -19.27 -9.46 21.85
CA TYR A 173 -19.48 -9.09 20.45
C TYR A 173 -20.20 -10.21 19.72
N ASN A 174 -21.10 -9.88 18.79
CA ASN A 174 -21.79 -10.89 17.97
C ASN A 174 -20.92 -11.32 16.77
N GLU A 175 -20.27 -10.36 16.13
CA GLU A 175 -19.44 -10.57 14.95
C GLU A 175 -18.17 -9.73 15.05
N VAL A 176 -17.07 -10.31 14.60
CA VAL A 176 -15.75 -9.67 14.59
C VAL A 176 -15.07 -9.88 13.24
N PHE A 177 -14.04 -9.08 13.00
CA PHE A 177 -13.19 -9.22 11.83
C PHE A 177 -11.84 -9.80 12.24
N VAL A 178 -11.50 -10.95 11.66
CA VAL A 178 -10.25 -11.65 11.89
C VAL A 178 -9.35 -11.47 10.67
N LYS A 179 -8.11 -11.04 10.88
CA LYS A 179 -7.12 -10.89 9.81
C LYS A 179 -5.75 -11.41 10.22
N PRO A 180 -4.99 -12.02 9.30
CA PRO A 180 -3.56 -12.22 9.49
C PRO A 180 -2.87 -10.86 9.66
N SER A 181 -1.82 -10.82 10.48
CA SER A 181 -1.12 -9.55 10.76
C SER A 181 0.11 -9.32 9.88
N ILE A 182 0.67 -10.37 9.27
CA ILE A 182 1.92 -10.36 8.51
C ILE A 182 1.70 -11.04 7.14
N GLY A 183 2.38 -10.56 6.09
CA GLY A 183 2.63 -11.33 4.87
C GLY A 183 1.44 -11.69 3.99
N THR A 184 0.32 -10.97 4.07
CA THR A 184 -0.85 -11.25 3.21
C THR A 184 -1.24 -10.06 2.36
N CYS A 185 -1.47 -10.31 1.07
CA CYS A 185 -1.96 -9.32 0.12
C CYS A 185 -3.46 -9.49 -0.17
N SER A 186 -4.09 -8.41 -0.64
CA SER A 186 -5.45 -8.42 -1.23
C SER A 186 -6.58 -8.94 -0.32
N GLY A 187 -6.43 -8.83 1.00
CA GLY A 187 -7.42 -9.33 1.96
C GLY A 187 -7.47 -10.85 2.10
N ASN A 188 -6.48 -11.58 1.55
CA ASN A 188 -6.43 -13.03 1.69
C ASN A 188 -6.32 -13.42 3.18
N GLY A 189 -7.15 -14.36 3.60
CA GLY A 189 -7.23 -14.78 5.01
C GLY A 189 -8.02 -13.84 5.92
N CYS A 190 -8.52 -12.70 5.45
CA CYS A 190 -9.43 -11.86 6.22
C CYS A 190 -10.85 -12.47 6.24
N LYS A 191 -11.49 -12.49 7.42
CA LYS A 191 -12.82 -13.10 7.58
C LYS A 191 -13.66 -12.33 8.58
N LYS A 192 -14.93 -12.10 8.22
CA LYS A 192 -15.98 -11.76 9.17
C LYS A 192 -16.50 -13.06 9.81
N ILE A 193 -16.40 -13.18 11.13
CA ILE A 193 -16.72 -14.41 11.86
C ILE A 193 -17.65 -14.08 13.02
N ARG A 194 -18.69 -14.90 13.22
CA ARG A 194 -19.49 -14.82 14.44
C ARG A 194 -18.71 -15.36 15.63
N THR A 195 -18.75 -14.66 16.75
CA THR A 195 -17.84 -14.93 17.88
C THR A 195 -17.99 -16.33 18.45
N GLU A 196 -19.20 -16.90 18.44
CA GLU A 196 -19.46 -18.27 18.89
C GLU A 196 -18.75 -19.35 18.04
N LYS A 197 -18.26 -19.00 16.84
CA LYS A 197 -17.54 -19.92 15.94
C LYS A 197 -16.02 -19.81 16.07
N ILE A 198 -15.51 -18.93 16.93
CA ILE A 198 -14.07 -18.69 17.05
C ILE A 198 -13.43 -19.79 17.90
N SER A 199 -12.37 -20.39 17.36
CA SER A 199 -11.45 -21.24 18.12
C SER A 199 -10.04 -20.66 18.01
N ILE A 200 -9.50 -20.18 19.13
CA ILE A 200 -8.18 -19.52 19.15
C ILE A 200 -7.08 -20.48 18.70
N ASN A 201 -7.15 -21.75 19.10
CA ASN A 201 -6.21 -22.78 18.64
C ASN A 201 -6.25 -23.02 17.12
N VAL A 202 -7.43 -22.96 16.50
CA VAL A 202 -7.56 -23.04 15.04
C VAL A 202 -6.96 -21.80 14.38
N LEU A 203 -7.23 -20.59 14.90
CA LEU A 203 -6.65 -19.35 14.36
C LEU A 203 -5.12 -19.34 14.47
N LYS A 204 -4.55 -19.80 15.61
CA LYS A 204 -3.10 -19.95 15.79
C LYS A 204 -2.48 -20.86 14.73
N LYS A 205 -3.15 -21.96 14.38
CA LYS A 205 -2.67 -22.88 13.32
C LYS A 205 -2.78 -22.26 11.92
N ILE A 206 -3.93 -21.67 11.58
CA ILE A 206 -4.17 -21.12 10.23
C ILE A 206 -3.27 -19.92 9.93
N TYR A 207 -3.03 -19.06 10.93
CA TYR A 207 -2.25 -17.83 10.77
C TYR A 207 -0.85 -17.91 11.38
N ASN A 208 -0.34 -19.12 11.65
CA ASN A 208 0.99 -19.35 12.23
C ASN A 208 1.29 -18.49 13.47
N GLY A 209 0.29 -18.31 14.34
CA GLY A 209 0.41 -17.51 15.56
C GLY A 209 0.50 -15.99 15.34
N ASN A 210 0.10 -15.47 14.17
CA ASN A 210 0.18 -14.05 13.82
C ASN A 210 -1.15 -13.55 13.23
N PHE A 211 -2.03 -13.04 14.09
CA PHE A 211 -3.34 -12.53 13.68
C PHE A 211 -3.86 -11.43 14.60
N SER A 212 -4.89 -10.73 14.15
CA SER A 212 -5.65 -9.78 14.95
C SER A 212 -7.15 -10.03 14.79
N ILE A 213 -7.89 -9.85 15.87
CA ILE A 213 -9.34 -9.87 15.95
C ILE A 213 -9.75 -8.47 16.38
N GLN A 214 -10.56 -7.81 15.56
CA GLN A 214 -10.95 -6.42 15.73
C GLN A 214 -12.46 -6.24 15.53
N GLU A 215 -12.98 -5.11 15.99
CA GLU A 215 -14.33 -4.68 15.61
C GLU A 215 -14.45 -4.50 14.09
N ILE A 216 -15.69 -4.63 13.60
CA ILE A 216 -16.02 -4.34 12.22
C ILE A 216 -16.14 -2.84 12.07
N ILE A 217 -15.33 -2.27 11.18
CA ILE A 217 -15.34 -0.84 10.89
C ILE A 217 -16.69 -0.49 10.24
N LYS A 218 -17.34 0.55 10.76
CA LYS A 218 -18.50 1.15 10.14
C LYS A 218 -18.09 2.49 9.55
N ASN A 219 -18.25 2.65 8.24
CA ASN A 219 -17.88 3.90 7.61
C ASN A 219 -18.80 5.05 8.03
N HIS A 220 -18.24 6.26 8.03
CA HIS A 220 -18.97 7.52 8.08
C HIS A 220 -20.07 7.55 7.01
N LYS A 221 -21.16 8.27 7.29
CA LYS A 221 -22.33 8.38 6.40
C LYS A 221 -21.94 8.70 4.95
N VAL A 222 -21.02 9.64 4.75
CA VAL A 222 -20.54 10.08 3.41
C VAL A 222 -19.96 8.94 2.56
N LEU A 223 -19.36 7.92 3.16
CA LEU A 223 -18.85 6.75 2.43
C LEU A 223 -19.90 5.65 2.36
N LYS A 224 -20.68 5.49 3.43
CA LYS A 224 -21.78 4.51 3.50
C LYS A 224 -22.86 4.77 2.45
N ASP A 225 -23.15 6.04 2.16
CA ASP A 225 -24.10 6.43 1.12
C ASP A 225 -23.63 5.95 -0.27
N LEU A 226 -22.33 5.99 -0.55
CA LEU A 226 -21.76 5.43 -1.78
C LEU A 226 -21.92 3.91 -1.81
N TYR A 227 -21.57 3.23 -0.72
CA TYR A 227 -21.66 1.78 -0.63
C TYR A 227 -21.79 1.27 0.83
N PRO A 228 -22.95 0.71 1.25
CA PRO A 228 -23.20 0.39 2.64
C PRO A 228 -22.82 -1.05 3.06
N TYR A 229 -22.43 -1.91 2.12
CA TYR A 229 -22.28 -3.35 2.37
C TYR A 229 -20.87 -3.79 2.79
N GLY A 230 -19.90 -2.88 2.78
CA GLY A 230 -18.50 -3.16 3.10
C GLY A 230 -17.76 -1.96 3.65
N VAL A 231 -16.46 -2.12 3.87
CA VAL A 231 -15.58 -1.03 4.29
C VAL A 231 -15.00 -0.38 3.05
N ASN A 232 -15.38 0.86 2.79
CA ASN A 232 -14.83 1.70 1.73
C ASN A 232 -13.56 2.40 2.20
N THR A 233 -12.49 2.38 1.41
CA THR A 233 -11.20 2.93 1.80
C THR A 233 -10.55 3.77 0.70
N PHE A 234 -9.85 4.82 1.11
CA PHE A 234 -8.94 5.58 0.27
C PHE A 234 -7.60 4.87 0.21
N ARG A 235 -7.08 4.68 -1.01
CA ARG A 235 -5.66 4.43 -1.26
C ARG A 235 -4.95 5.79 -1.34
N VAL A 236 -4.18 6.12 -0.31
CA VAL A 236 -3.32 7.30 -0.28
C VAL A 236 -1.88 6.84 -0.24
N ILE A 237 -1.07 7.27 -1.21
CA ILE A 237 0.36 6.96 -1.23
C ILE A 237 1.13 8.20 -0.81
N SER A 238 2.00 8.06 0.19
CA SER A 238 2.90 9.12 0.63
C SER A 238 4.35 8.75 0.33
N TYR A 239 5.17 9.73 0.00
CA TYR A 239 6.60 9.52 -0.28
C TYR A 239 7.45 10.68 0.27
N ILE A 240 8.69 10.38 0.65
CA ILE A 240 9.66 11.36 1.11
C ILE A 240 10.55 11.76 -0.05
N TRP A 241 10.57 13.06 -0.38
CA TRP A 241 11.42 13.61 -1.42
C TRP A 241 11.82 15.05 -1.08
N ASN A 242 13.11 15.37 -1.22
CA ASN A 242 13.68 16.69 -0.89
C ASN A 242 13.23 17.22 0.48
N ASP A 243 13.42 16.39 1.52
CA ASP A 243 13.09 16.70 2.92
C ASP A 243 11.60 17.02 3.18
N LYS A 244 10.71 16.59 2.28
CA LYS A 244 9.26 16.79 2.38
C LYS A 244 8.52 15.47 2.22
N ILE A 245 7.39 15.36 2.93
CA ILE A 245 6.42 14.28 2.73
C ILE A 245 5.38 14.77 1.72
N ASN A 246 5.40 14.15 0.54
CA ASN A 246 4.50 14.42 -0.56
C ASN A 246 3.44 13.32 -0.67
N LEU A 247 2.35 13.62 -1.36
CA LEU A 247 1.25 12.69 -1.60
C LEU A 247 1.07 12.49 -3.10
N CYS A 248 0.84 11.25 -3.50
CA CYS A 248 0.43 10.91 -4.86
C CYS A 248 -1.07 11.20 -5.06
N PRO A 249 -1.59 11.13 -6.30
CA PRO A 249 -3.03 11.15 -6.54
C PRO A 249 -3.77 10.09 -5.70
N VAL A 250 -4.98 10.39 -5.26
CA VAL A 250 -5.77 9.52 -4.37
C VAL A 250 -6.86 8.81 -5.15
N ALA A 251 -7.06 7.54 -4.82
CA ALA A 251 -8.16 6.74 -5.33
C ALA A 251 -9.01 6.23 -4.16
N LEU A 252 -10.32 6.46 -4.23
CA LEU A 252 -11.29 5.82 -3.35
C LEU A 252 -11.62 4.44 -3.94
N ARG A 253 -11.59 3.40 -3.10
CA ARG A 253 -12.01 2.04 -3.41
C ARG A 253 -13.37 1.78 -2.79
N LEU A 254 -14.24 1.15 -3.55
CA LEU A 254 -15.61 0.83 -3.17
C LEU A 254 -15.86 -0.65 -3.47
N GLY A 255 -16.66 -1.30 -2.62
CA GLY A 255 -17.14 -2.65 -2.91
C GLY A 255 -18.12 -2.66 -4.08
N LYS A 256 -18.53 -3.86 -4.49
CA LYS A 256 -19.51 -4.09 -5.55
C LYS A 256 -20.19 -5.43 -5.29
N ASP A 257 -21.41 -5.60 -5.79
CA ASP A 257 -22.17 -6.85 -5.70
C ASP A 257 -22.40 -7.31 -4.24
N LYS A 258 -22.63 -6.35 -3.33
CA LYS A 258 -22.81 -6.55 -1.89
C LYS A 258 -21.64 -7.27 -1.18
N ASN A 259 -20.45 -7.30 -1.78
CA ASN A 259 -19.23 -7.79 -1.14
C ASN A 259 -18.78 -6.85 0.00
N TYR A 260 -18.30 -7.41 1.12
CA TYR A 260 -17.81 -6.61 2.24
C TYR A 260 -16.38 -6.07 2.04
N LEU A 261 -15.66 -6.56 1.03
CA LEU A 261 -14.34 -6.08 0.61
C LEU A 261 -14.45 -5.07 -0.53
N ASP A 262 -13.61 -4.03 -0.51
CA ASP A 262 -13.56 -2.97 -1.52
C ASP A 262 -12.38 -3.08 -2.50
N ASN A 263 -11.48 -4.04 -2.28
CA ASN A 263 -10.32 -4.26 -3.13
C ASN A 263 -10.73 -4.50 -4.59
N VAL A 264 -10.11 -3.76 -5.51
CA VAL A 264 -10.38 -3.91 -6.95
C VAL A 264 -10.04 -5.33 -7.45
N HIS A 265 -8.99 -5.94 -6.91
CA HIS A 265 -8.65 -7.35 -7.18
C HIS A 265 -9.70 -8.36 -6.68
N ALA A 266 -10.55 -7.95 -5.73
CA ALA A 266 -11.64 -8.76 -5.18
C ALA A 266 -13.01 -8.40 -5.79
N GLY A 267 -13.02 -7.70 -6.93
CA GLY A 267 -14.25 -7.31 -7.65
C GLY A 267 -14.77 -5.91 -7.34
N GLY A 268 -14.06 -5.13 -6.51
CA GLY A 268 -14.40 -3.73 -6.23
C GLY A 268 -14.16 -2.79 -7.41
N ILE A 269 -14.58 -1.53 -7.24
CA ILE A 269 -14.36 -0.43 -8.18
C ILE A 269 -13.51 0.66 -7.52
N SER A 270 -12.86 1.48 -8.32
CA SER A 270 -12.10 2.62 -7.82
C SER A 270 -12.35 3.89 -8.61
N VAL A 271 -12.46 5.01 -7.89
CA VAL A 271 -12.73 6.35 -8.43
C VAL A 271 -11.66 7.32 -7.93
N GLY A 272 -11.13 8.14 -8.83
CA GLY A 272 -10.19 9.20 -8.48
C GLY A 272 -10.84 10.29 -7.61
N VAL A 273 -10.05 10.92 -6.74
CA VAL A 273 -10.50 12.06 -5.94
C VAL A 273 -9.76 13.31 -6.41
N LYS A 274 -10.50 14.39 -6.70
CA LYS A 274 -9.94 15.70 -7.06
C LYS A 274 -9.28 16.35 -5.82
N GLU A 275 -8.43 17.34 -6.04
CA GLU A 275 -7.82 18.12 -4.94
C GLU A 275 -8.87 18.80 -4.04
N SER A 276 -10.04 19.13 -4.57
CA SER A 276 -11.19 19.68 -3.82
C SER A 276 -11.85 18.69 -2.86
N GLY A 277 -11.55 17.39 -2.98
CA GLY A 277 -12.25 16.32 -2.25
C GLY A 277 -13.50 15.78 -2.97
N GLU A 278 -13.82 16.30 -4.15
CA GLU A 278 -14.86 15.76 -5.01
C GLU A 278 -14.38 14.49 -5.73
N LEU A 279 -15.27 13.53 -5.92
CA LEU A 279 -14.98 12.36 -6.74
C LEU A 279 -14.96 12.74 -8.24
N MET A 280 -14.13 12.03 -9.00
CA MET A 280 -14.09 12.09 -10.46
C MET A 280 -15.35 11.44 -11.06
N PRO A 281 -15.72 11.80 -12.31
CA PRO A 281 -16.99 11.38 -12.89
C PRO A 281 -17.15 9.87 -13.12
N TYR A 282 -16.06 9.10 -13.08
CA TYR A 282 -16.09 7.68 -13.40
C TYR A 282 -15.27 6.85 -12.42
N ALA A 283 -15.85 5.71 -12.00
CA ALA A 283 -15.16 4.63 -11.34
C ALA A 283 -14.82 3.50 -12.33
N PHE A 284 -13.80 2.71 -12.00
CA PHE A 284 -13.31 1.63 -12.86
C PHE A 284 -13.04 0.34 -12.08
N THR A 285 -13.28 -0.81 -12.70
CA THR A 285 -12.67 -2.08 -12.26
C THR A 285 -11.22 -2.18 -12.76
N GLU A 286 -10.48 -3.22 -12.34
CA GLU A 286 -9.12 -3.49 -12.85
C GLU A 286 -9.07 -3.61 -14.38
N PHE A 287 -10.16 -4.05 -15.02
CA PHE A 287 -10.24 -4.33 -16.45
C PHE A 287 -11.13 -3.34 -17.22
N GLN A 288 -11.16 -2.07 -16.81
CA GLN A 288 -11.83 -0.95 -17.50
C GLN A 288 -13.36 -0.99 -17.60
N GLU A 289 -14.06 -1.82 -16.83
CA GLU A 289 -15.50 -1.59 -16.69
C GLU A 289 -15.70 -0.21 -16.07
N LYS A 290 -16.42 0.67 -16.77
CA LYS A 290 -16.55 2.10 -16.45
C LYS A 290 -17.95 2.40 -15.90
N PHE A 291 -18.01 3.16 -14.81
CA PHE A 291 -19.26 3.46 -14.11
C PHE A 291 -19.36 4.95 -13.81
N SER A 292 -20.44 5.63 -14.22
CA SER A 292 -20.74 7.03 -13.84
C SER A 292 -21.42 7.16 -12.48
N CYS A 293 -21.97 6.05 -11.97
CA CYS A 293 -22.58 5.94 -10.65
C CYS A 293 -22.24 4.57 -10.06
N HIS A 294 -22.35 4.42 -8.75
CA HIS A 294 -22.12 3.13 -8.11
C HIS A 294 -23.12 2.08 -8.64
N PRO A 295 -22.67 0.88 -9.06
CA PRO A 295 -23.55 -0.12 -9.67
C PRO A 295 -24.70 -0.56 -8.74
N ASP A 296 -24.44 -0.70 -7.44
CA ASP A 296 -25.44 -1.15 -6.45
C ASP A 296 -26.35 -0.02 -5.93
N THR A 297 -25.79 1.10 -5.48
CA THR A 297 -26.55 2.20 -4.83
C THR A 297 -27.04 3.27 -5.79
N LYS A 298 -26.53 3.28 -7.03
CA LYS A 298 -26.81 4.28 -8.08
C LYS A 298 -26.41 5.72 -7.71
N VAL A 299 -25.63 5.91 -6.64
CA VAL A 299 -25.07 7.23 -6.32
C VAL A 299 -24.11 7.68 -7.41
N VAL A 300 -24.34 8.87 -7.96
CA VAL A 300 -23.51 9.46 -9.01
C VAL A 300 -22.17 9.91 -8.40
N PHE A 301 -21.07 9.61 -9.07
CA PHE A 301 -19.74 9.98 -8.59
C PHE A 301 -19.41 11.45 -8.86
N ASN A 302 -19.80 11.96 -10.03
CA ASN A 302 -19.41 13.31 -10.43
C ASN A 302 -19.82 14.34 -9.37
N ASP A 303 -18.82 15.08 -8.87
CA ASP A 303 -18.95 16.15 -7.88
C ASP A 303 -19.48 15.69 -6.50
N TYR A 304 -19.46 14.39 -6.22
CA TYR A 304 -19.73 13.87 -4.88
C TYR A 304 -18.60 14.28 -3.93
N LEU A 305 -18.90 15.17 -2.98
CA LEU A 305 -17.90 15.74 -2.07
C LEU A 305 -17.62 14.83 -0.88
N ILE A 306 -16.34 14.63 -0.55
CA ILE A 306 -15.87 14.07 0.71
C ILE A 306 -15.33 15.20 1.61
N PRO A 307 -16.11 15.72 2.57
CA PRO A 307 -15.72 16.89 3.37
C PRO A 307 -14.42 16.69 4.16
N GLN A 308 -14.13 15.46 4.59
CA GLN A 308 -12.96 15.12 5.40
C GLN A 308 -11.67 14.93 4.58
N TYR A 309 -11.72 15.08 3.25
CA TYR A 309 -10.60 14.73 2.36
C TYR A 309 -9.29 15.42 2.75
N LYS A 310 -9.32 16.75 3.01
CA LYS A 310 -8.13 17.49 3.45
C LYS A 310 -7.52 16.91 4.73
N ARG A 311 -8.36 16.54 5.70
CA ARG A 311 -7.93 15.93 6.97
C ARG A 311 -7.31 14.55 6.76
N ILE A 312 -7.80 13.76 5.79
CA ILE A 312 -7.16 12.49 5.40
C ILE A 312 -5.74 12.76 4.92
N LEU A 313 -5.56 13.71 4.00
CA LEU A 313 -4.24 14.04 3.43
C LEU A 313 -3.26 14.53 4.51
N GLU A 314 -3.72 15.39 5.42
CA GLU A 314 -2.91 15.89 6.55
C GLU A 314 -2.53 14.75 7.51
N SER A 315 -3.49 13.88 7.83
CA SER A 315 -3.26 12.72 8.71
C SER A 315 -2.20 11.77 8.13
N VAL A 316 -2.25 11.50 6.83
CA VAL A 316 -1.25 10.65 6.15
C VAL A 316 0.16 11.23 6.24
N LYS A 317 0.31 12.55 6.12
CA LYS A 317 1.63 13.18 6.27
C LYS A 317 2.18 13.01 7.68
N LEU A 318 1.33 13.18 8.70
CA LEU A 318 1.71 12.96 10.10
C LEU A 318 2.06 11.48 10.37
N LEU A 319 1.26 10.55 9.84
CA LEU A 319 1.50 9.12 9.93
C LEU A 319 2.85 8.71 9.31
N HIS A 320 3.17 9.22 8.12
CA HIS A 320 4.46 8.94 7.47
C HIS A 320 5.62 9.56 8.25
N ALA A 321 5.43 10.73 8.88
CA ALA A 321 6.43 11.33 9.75
C ALA A 321 6.77 10.49 11.00
N ASN A 322 5.87 9.61 11.46
CA ASN A 322 6.14 8.67 12.56
C ASN A 322 7.01 7.48 12.15
N ILE A 323 7.11 7.18 10.85
CA ILE A 323 7.93 6.09 10.29
C ILE A 323 8.75 6.53 9.06
N PRO A 324 9.64 7.53 9.21
CA PRO A 324 10.41 8.11 8.10
C PRO A 324 11.49 7.17 7.55
N TYR A 325 11.64 5.98 8.15
CA TYR A 325 12.54 4.91 7.69
C TYR A 325 12.09 4.28 6.36
N LEU A 326 10.82 4.45 6.00
CA LEU A 326 10.27 4.04 4.71
C LEU A 326 10.14 5.28 3.83
N GLY A 327 10.75 5.27 2.65
CA GLY A 327 10.67 6.38 1.71
C GLY A 327 9.31 6.48 1.01
N ILE A 328 8.53 5.40 0.93
CA ILE A 328 7.17 5.40 0.36
C ILE A 328 6.23 4.45 1.11
N ILE A 329 4.97 4.84 1.32
CA ILE A 329 3.98 4.02 2.03
C ILE A 329 2.63 4.11 1.33
N HIS A 330 1.92 2.98 1.24
CA HIS A 330 0.60 2.89 0.62
C HIS A 330 -0.45 2.64 1.70
N TRP A 331 -1.10 3.71 2.10
CA TRP A 331 -2.08 3.72 3.18
C TRP A 331 -3.47 3.38 2.67
N ASP A 332 -4.10 2.44 3.36
CA ASP A 332 -5.52 2.15 3.21
C ASP A 332 -6.25 2.77 4.39
N ILE A 333 -7.02 3.82 4.13
CA ILE A 333 -7.63 4.68 5.15
C ILE A 333 -9.13 4.77 4.94
N THR A 334 -9.90 4.84 6.02
CA THR A 334 -11.32 5.17 5.95
C THR A 334 -11.70 6.21 7.00
N ILE A 335 -12.97 6.58 7.04
CA ILE A 335 -13.56 7.46 8.05
C ILE A 335 -14.62 6.63 8.77
N ASP A 336 -14.61 6.61 10.11
CA ASP A 336 -15.61 5.88 10.88
C ASP A 336 -16.89 6.70 11.14
N GLU A 337 -17.90 6.06 11.73
CA GLU A 337 -19.16 6.69 12.14
C GLU A 337 -18.99 7.83 13.16
N ASN A 338 -17.88 7.87 13.87
CA ASN A 338 -17.52 8.92 14.83
C ASN A 338 -16.66 10.03 14.22
N ASN A 339 -16.49 10.02 12.89
CA ASN A 339 -15.71 10.98 12.14
C ASN A 339 -14.20 10.97 12.50
N ASN A 340 -13.65 9.83 12.94
CA ASN A 340 -12.21 9.59 13.03
C ASN A 340 -11.65 9.10 11.69
N ILE A 341 -10.38 9.40 11.44
CA ILE A 341 -9.60 8.80 10.35
C ILE A 341 -9.09 7.44 10.83
N VAL A 342 -9.48 6.36 10.15
CA VAL A 342 -9.12 4.99 10.55
C VAL A 342 -8.08 4.43 9.59
N VAL A 343 -6.91 4.09 10.11
CA VAL A 343 -5.85 3.40 9.37
C VAL A 343 -6.15 1.90 9.34
N VAL A 344 -6.54 1.39 8.18
CA VAL A 344 -6.87 -0.03 7.99
C VAL A 344 -5.59 -0.85 7.77
N GLU A 345 -4.69 -0.31 6.95
CA GLU A 345 -3.42 -0.93 6.58
C GLU A 345 -2.39 0.12 6.14
N ALA A 346 -1.11 -0.16 6.41
CA ALA A 346 0.04 0.55 5.85
C ALA A 346 0.88 -0.46 5.06
N ASN A 347 0.76 -0.46 3.74
CA ASN A 347 1.51 -1.39 2.90
C ASN A 347 2.90 -0.80 2.60
N THR A 348 3.93 -1.54 2.94
CA THR A 348 5.34 -1.11 2.92
C THR A 348 6.14 -1.69 1.75
N TYR A 349 5.56 -2.62 0.98
CA TYR A 349 6.12 -3.21 -0.24
C TYR A 349 5.01 -3.75 -1.14
N ASP A 350 5.34 -4.10 -2.38
CA ASP A 350 4.40 -4.57 -3.41
C ASP A 350 3.21 -3.61 -3.61
N GLY A 351 3.50 -2.32 -3.44
CA GLY A 351 2.51 -1.26 -3.53
C GLY A 351 1.98 -1.09 -4.95
N SER A 352 0.66 -1.22 -5.11
CA SER A 352 -0.03 -1.07 -6.40
C SER A 352 -0.11 0.39 -6.87
N ILE A 353 0.97 0.91 -7.45
CA ILE A 353 1.08 2.30 -7.94
C ILE A 353 0.24 2.58 -9.20
N TRP A 354 -0.21 1.55 -9.90
CA TRP A 354 -1.10 1.70 -11.05
C TRP A 354 -2.49 2.23 -10.67
N LEU A 355 -2.96 1.93 -9.44
CA LEU A 355 -4.32 2.26 -8.98
C LEU A 355 -4.62 3.77 -8.85
N PRO A 356 -3.75 4.61 -8.29
CA PRO A 356 -4.01 6.05 -8.32
C PRO A 356 -3.86 6.64 -9.74
N GLN A 357 -2.91 6.13 -10.53
CA GLN A 357 -2.60 6.70 -11.84
C GLN A 357 -3.73 6.50 -12.86
N PHE A 358 -4.25 5.27 -12.95
CA PHE A 358 -5.34 4.97 -13.88
C PHE A 358 -6.70 5.54 -13.44
N ALA A 359 -6.96 5.69 -12.14
CA ALA A 359 -8.22 6.19 -11.60
C ALA A 359 -8.32 7.71 -11.74
N THR A 360 -7.18 8.40 -11.65
CA THR A 360 -7.11 9.86 -11.74
C THR A 360 -6.68 10.38 -13.12
N GLY A 361 -6.01 9.54 -13.91
CA GLY A 361 -5.40 9.97 -15.16
C GLY A 361 -4.20 10.90 -14.96
N ARG A 362 -3.49 10.77 -13.83
CA ARG A 362 -2.34 11.61 -13.46
C ARG A 362 -1.13 10.74 -13.11
N SER A 363 0.07 11.22 -13.43
CA SER A 363 1.31 10.59 -13.00
C SER A 363 1.44 10.49 -11.49
N LEU A 364 2.09 9.41 -11.03
CA LEU A 364 2.22 9.10 -9.61
C LEU A 364 2.91 10.21 -8.79
N PHE A 365 4.02 10.73 -9.31
CA PHE A 365 4.86 11.72 -8.62
C PHE A 365 4.73 13.13 -9.18
N GLY A 366 3.88 13.36 -10.19
CA GLY A 366 3.72 14.67 -10.82
C GLY A 366 5.07 15.26 -11.25
N ASP A 367 5.37 16.47 -10.78
CA ASP A 367 6.59 17.20 -11.13
C ASP A 367 7.88 16.59 -10.54
N ASP A 368 7.78 15.81 -9.46
CA ASP A 368 8.93 15.14 -8.85
C ASP A 368 9.44 13.96 -9.71
N THR A 369 8.63 13.47 -10.66
CA THR A 369 8.96 12.33 -11.52
C THR A 369 10.32 12.47 -12.19
N ALA A 370 10.65 13.67 -12.70
CA ALA A 370 11.91 13.89 -13.41
C ALA A 370 13.12 13.72 -12.47
N GLY A 371 13.07 14.29 -11.27
CA GLY A 371 14.14 14.19 -10.27
C GLY A 371 14.30 12.75 -9.76
N ILE A 372 13.18 12.05 -9.53
CA ILE A 372 13.18 10.65 -9.09
C ILE A 372 13.85 9.75 -10.16
N LEU A 373 13.50 9.91 -11.44
CA LEU A 373 14.15 9.15 -12.52
C LEU A 373 15.66 9.41 -12.59
N GLN A 374 16.08 10.67 -12.40
CA GLN A 374 17.50 11.04 -12.38
C GLN A 374 18.24 10.44 -11.18
N MET A 375 17.60 10.34 -10.01
CA MET A 375 18.16 9.61 -8.87
C MET A 375 18.30 8.12 -9.19
N LEU A 376 17.26 7.51 -9.74
CA LEU A 376 17.24 6.07 -10.06
C LEU A 376 18.34 5.67 -11.04
N ARG A 377 18.73 6.56 -11.97
CA ARG A 377 19.82 6.30 -12.93
C ARG A 377 21.12 5.86 -12.26
N LYS A 378 21.38 6.33 -11.05
CA LYS A 378 22.59 5.99 -10.27
C LYS A 378 22.64 4.52 -9.85
N TYR A 379 21.50 3.81 -9.95
CA TYR A 379 21.31 2.43 -9.49
C TYR A 379 21.02 1.45 -10.64
N LYS A 380 21.13 1.91 -11.89
CA LYS A 380 20.88 1.12 -13.10
C LYS A 380 21.80 -0.10 -13.20
#